data_AF-A0A3D5DHN8-F1
#
_entry.id   AF-A0A3D5DHN8-F1
#
_cell.length_a   1.000
_cell.length_b   1.000
_cell.length_c   1.000
_cell.angle_alpha   90.00
_cell.angle_beta   90.00
_cell.angle_gamma   90.00
#
_symmetry.space_group_name_H-M   'P 1'
#
loop_
_entity.id
_entity.type
_entity.pdbx_description
1 polymer ?
#
loop_
_entity_poly.entity_id
_entity_poly.type
_entity_poly.pdbx_seq_one_letter_code
_entity_poly.pdbx_strand_id
1 'polypeptide(L)' 'MSRPPELPSVRVERDLRRRLDAGEWDHGQALPTVTRLAQEYQVGKGTINKVLRTLADEGLVRIVRSWGTFRV' A
#
# COMPACT_ATOMS: atom_id res chain seq x y z
N MET A 1 14.31 -9.94 17.66
CA MET A 1 13.97 -9.03 16.55
C MET A 1 12.97 -8.01 17.06
N SER A 2 13.48 -6.86 17.51
CA SER A 2 12.74 -5.81 18.19
C SER A 2 11.82 -5.09 17.19
N ARG A 3 10.51 -5.08 17.46
CA ARG A 3 9.54 -4.27 16.72
C ARG A 3 9.46 -2.91 17.42
N PRO A 4 9.97 -1.81 16.84
CA PRO A 4 9.86 -0.51 17.49
C PRO A 4 8.40 -0.01 17.49
N PRO A 5 8.00 0.81 18.48
CA PRO A 5 6.62 1.22 18.77
C PRO A 5 6.07 2.37 17.90
N GLU A 6 6.66 2.65 16.74
CA GLU A 6 6.06 3.53 15.73
C GLU A 6 5.82 2.70 14.48
N LEU A 7 4.56 2.51 14.08
CA LEU A 7 4.21 1.63 12.96
C LEU A 7 4.62 2.31 11.64
N PRO A 8 5.69 1.88 10.96
CA PRO A 8 6.03 2.38 9.61
C PRO A 8 4.85 2.21 8.63
N SER A 9 3.95 1.27 8.95
CA SER A 9 2.67 1.05 8.30
C SER A 9 1.82 2.32 8.19
N VAL A 10 1.70 3.10 9.26
CA VAL A 10 0.80 4.26 9.32
C VAL A 10 1.29 5.39 8.42
N ARG A 11 2.61 5.60 8.35
CA ARG A 11 3.20 6.59 7.44
C ARG A 11 2.93 6.22 5.99
N VAL A 12 3.18 4.96 5.62
CA VAL A 12 2.99 4.46 4.26
C VAL A 12 1.52 4.47 3.86
N GLU A 13 0.61 4.08 4.77
CA GLU A 13 -0.83 4.12 4.54
C GLU A 13 -1.34 5.54 4.27
N ARG A 14 -0.96 6.50 5.11
CA ARG A 14 -1.36 7.90 4.92
C ARG A 14 -0.83 8.47 3.61
N ASP A 15 0.39 8.10 3.22
CA ASP A 15 0.99 8.56 1.96
C ASP A 15 0.30 7.95 0.74
N LEU A 16 0.14 6.61 0.71
CA LEU A 16 -0.61 5.91 -0.33
C LEU A 16 -2.03 6.44 -0.45
N ARG A 17 -2.72 6.66 0.68
CA ARG A 17 -4.05 7.25 0.70
C ARG A 17 -4.08 8.64 0.08
N ARG A 18 -3.11 9.50 0.42
CA ARG A 18 -3.00 10.83 -0.21
C ARG A 18 -2.76 10.75 -1.70
N ARG A 19 -1.91 9.82 -2.16
CA ARG A 19 -1.62 9.65 -3.61
C ARG A 19 -2.84 9.11 -4.35
N LEU A 20 -3.58 8.18 -3.75
CA LEU A 20 -4.88 7.74 -4.25
C LEU A 20 -5.86 8.94 -4.31
N ASP A 21 -6.02 9.68 -3.23
CA ASP A 21 -6.91 10.86 -3.20
C ASP A 21 -6.51 11.93 -4.24
N ALA A 22 -5.20 12.16 -4.42
CA ALA A 22 -4.64 13.08 -5.40
C ALA A 22 -4.79 12.62 -6.86
N GLY A 23 -5.27 11.40 -7.12
CA GLY A 23 -5.44 10.90 -8.48
C GLY A 23 -4.15 10.42 -9.14
N GLU A 24 -3.09 10.10 -8.38
CA GLU A 24 -1.81 9.62 -8.95
C GLU A 24 -1.93 8.31 -9.75
N TRP A 25 -2.92 7.49 -9.39
CA TRP A 25 -3.28 6.27 -10.12
C TRP A 25 -4.70 6.40 -10.62
N ASP A 26 -4.97 6.09 -11.88
CA ASP A 26 -6.34 6.11 -12.40
C ASP A 26 -7.14 4.88 -11.92
N HIS A 27 -8.47 4.94 -12.02
CA HIS A 27 -9.34 3.82 -11.67
C HIS A 27 -9.01 2.59 -12.53
N GLY A 28 -8.75 1.44 -11.89
CA GLY A 28 -8.30 0.24 -12.59
C GLY A 28 -6.80 0.21 -12.92
N GLN A 29 -6.04 1.27 -12.61
CA GLN A 29 -4.59 1.25 -12.77
C GLN A 29 -3.94 0.38 -11.68
N ALA A 30 -2.92 -0.39 -12.08
CA ALA A 30 -2.12 -1.18 -11.15
C ALA A 30 -1.21 -0.28 -10.31
N LEU A 31 -1.28 -0.43 -8.99
CA LEU A 31 -0.34 0.14 -8.05
C LEU A 31 1.03 -0.55 -8.18
N PRO A 32 2.11 0.11 -7.73
CA PRO A 32 3.43 -0.49 -7.68
C PRO A 32 3.41 -1.78 -6.82
N THR A 33 4.25 -2.75 -7.19
CA THR A 33 4.29 -4.02 -6.47
C THR A 33 4.73 -3.85 -5.01
N VAL A 34 4.32 -4.79 -4.16
CA VAL A 34 4.70 -4.82 -2.73
C VAL A 34 6.21 -4.67 -2.55
N THR A 35 7.01 -5.33 -3.39
CA THR A 35 8.47 -5.26 -3.32
C THR A 35 8.99 -3.87 -3.65
N ARG A 36 8.41 -3.20 -4.66
CA ARG A 36 8.81 -1.85 -5.05
C ARG A 36 8.44 -0.83 -3.98
N LEU A 37 7.21 -0.89 -3.46
CA LEU A 37 6.79 -0.04 -2.34
C LEU A 37 7.65 -0.29 -1.10
N ALA A 38 7.98 -1.55 -0.80
CA ALA A 38 8.85 -1.90 0.33
C ALA A 38 10.24 -1.27 0.19
N GLN A 39 10.79 -1.22 -1.03
CA GLN A 39 12.06 -0.55 -1.30
C GLN A 39 11.95 0.97 -1.25
N GLU A 40 10.93 1.56 -1.86
CA GLU A 40 10.72 3.02 -1.88
C GLU A 40 10.53 3.58 -0.47
N TYR A 41 9.71 2.94 0.36
CA TYR A 41 9.48 3.36 1.74
C TYR A 41 10.48 2.78 2.74
N GLN A 42 11.43 1.95 2.28
CA GLN A 42 12.40 1.24 3.13
C GLN A 42 11.75 0.47 4.29
N VAL A 43 10.62 -0.17 4.02
CA VAL A 43 9.86 -0.95 5.02
C VAL A 43 9.83 -2.43 4.65
N GLY A 44 9.57 -3.30 5.64
CA GLY A 44 9.37 -4.72 5.37
C GLY A 44 8.13 -4.98 4.50
N LYS A 45 8.18 -6.00 3.62
CA LYS A 45 7.05 -6.42 2.76
C LYS A 45 5.77 -6.73 3.56
N GLY A 46 5.89 -7.21 4.79
CA GLY A 46 4.74 -7.46 5.68
C GLY A 46 4.01 -6.17 6.07
N THR A 47 4.74 -5.05 6.20
CA THR A 47 4.15 -3.73 6.43
C THR A 47 3.33 -3.27 5.23
N ILE A 48 3.90 -3.34 4.03
CA ILE A 48 3.18 -2.97 2.80
C ILE A 48 1.94 -3.84 2.61
N ASN A 49 2.03 -5.16 2.81
CA ASN A 49 0.87 -6.04 2.71
C ASN A 49 -0.24 -5.64 3.69
N LYS A 50 0.12 -5.28 4.93
CA LYS A 50 -0.85 -4.81 5.91
C LYS A 50 -1.53 -3.52 5.44
N VAL A 51 -0.75 -2.56 4.94
CA VAL A 51 -1.27 -1.28 4.43
C VAL A 51 -2.19 -1.48 3.23
N LEU A 52 -1.76 -2.26 2.23
CA LEU A 52 -2.59 -2.56 1.05
C LEU A 52 -3.89 -3.25 1.45
N ARG A 53 -3.84 -4.13 2.46
CA ARG A 53 -5.04 -4.78 3.00
C ARG A 53 -5.97 -3.79 3.70
N THR A 54 -5.46 -2.83 4.48
CA THR A 54 -6.29 -1.76 5.06
C THR A 54 -6.95 -0.94 3.96
N LEU A 55 -6.18 -0.49 2.96
CA LEU A 55 -6.71 0.30 1.84
C LEU A 55 -7.74 -0.49 1.02
N ALA A 56 -7.58 -1.81 0.93
CA ALA A 56 -8.54 -2.67 0.25
C ALA A 56 -9.82 -2.88 1.05
N ASP A 57 -9.72 -2.95 2.38
CA ASP A 57 -10.86 -3.01 3.29
C ASP A 57 -11.67 -1.71 3.25
N GLU A 58 -11.00 -0.57 3.12
CA GLU A 58 -11.62 0.74 2.88
C GLU A 58 -12.21 0.91 1.47
N GLY A 59 -11.99 -0.05 0.56
CA GLY A 59 -12.50 0.00 -0.81
C GLY A 59 -11.75 0.97 -1.73
N LEU A 60 -10.58 1.48 -1.32
CA LEU A 60 -9.75 2.37 -2.14
C LEU A 60 -8.93 1.61 -3.19
N VAL A 61 -8.61 0.35 -2.90
CA VAL A 61 -7.86 -0.52 -3.81
C VAL A 61 -8.42 -1.94 -3.80
N ARG A 62 -8.10 -2.71 -4.83
CA ARG A 62 -8.48 -4.12 -5.00
C ARG A 62 -7.23 -4.96 -5.17
N ILE A 63 -7.05 -5.90 -4.25
CA ILE A 63 -5.95 -6.87 -4.34
C ILE A 63 -6.41 -8.04 -5.20
N VAL A 64 -5.78 -8.23 -6.35
CA VAL A 64 -6.01 -9.37 -7.24
C VAL A 64 -4.84 -10.34 -7.09
N ARG A 65 -5.18 -11.56 -6.65
CA ARG A 65 -4.23 -12.66 -6.48
C ARG A 65 -3.50 -12.89 -7.81
N SER A 66 -2.18 -12.93 -7.78
CA SER A 66 -1.27 -13.06 -8.95
C SER A 66 -1.11 -11.86 -9.89
N TRP A 67 -1.99 -10.84 -9.83
CA TRP A 67 -1.92 -9.67 -10.72
C TRP A 67 -1.46 -8.39 -10.02
N GLY A 68 -1.60 -8.29 -8.69
CA GLY A 68 -1.15 -7.14 -7.91
C GLY A 68 -2.29 -6.40 -7.24
N THR A 69 -2.10 -5.11 -6.99
CA THR A 69 -3.12 -4.24 -6.38
C THR A 69 -3.54 -3.18 -7.37
N PHE A 70 -4.84 -2.95 -7.50
CA PHE A 70 -5.42 -2.03 -8.47
C PHE A 70 -6.21 -0.97 -7.74
N ARG A 71 -6.21 0.28 -8.21
CA ARG A 71 -7.11 1.29 -7.67
C ARG A 71 -8.55 0.93 -8.05
N VAL A 72 -9.47 1.04 -7.08
CA VAL A 72 -10.92 0.91 -7.31
C VAL A 72 -11.48 2.26 -7.65
#